data_AF-A0AB38DMA0-F1
#
_entry.id   AF-A0AB38DMA0-F1
#
_cell.length_a   1.000
_cell.length_b   1.000
_cell.length_c   1.000
_cell.angle_alpha   90.00
_cell.angle_beta   90.00
_cell.angle_gamma   90.00
#
_symmetry.space_group_name_H-M   'P 1'
#
loop_
_entity.id
_entity.type
_entity.pdbx_description
1 polymer ?
#
loop_
_entity_poly.entity_id
_entity_poly.type
_entity_poly.pdbx_seq_one_letter_code
_entity_poly.pdbx_strand_id
1 'polypeptide(L)'
;MPMHGFPLAPGSLGYKRCHLTVGGEFRLSQTDCCDAGQDELFGVLDDRSAVVFIHPNALPAAPPDGVPPFAVDFLLDTTRAAYLLVHNGIRARFPNTHFILSHGGGFVPYASHRMAFSLELETGNPAEEMLALLSSFYFDTAVTSSPASLPSLLAFADSGHVVYGSDWPFLPADAARRFTGNLGRYLGLDDRARAAIDRGNAEKIWGTPPPTRDEVG
;
A
#
# COMPACT_ATOMS: atom_id res chain seq x y z
N MET A 1 -3.95 -16.97 -24.51
CA MET A 1 -3.50 -18.38 -24.50
C MET A 1 -2.59 -18.56 -23.30
N PRO A 2 -2.84 -19.48 -22.35
CA PRO A 2 -1.95 -19.67 -21.22
C PRO A 2 -0.75 -20.50 -21.67
N MET A 3 0.46 -20.01 -21.41
CA MET A 3 1.69 -20.78 -21.60
C MET A 3 2.07 -21.41 -20.26
N HIS A 4 2.23 -22.73 -20.28
CA HIS A 4 2.65 -23.57 -19.16
C HIS A 4 4.04 -23.18 -18.63
N GLY A 5 4.23 -23.34 -17.32
CA GLY A 5 5.42 -22.96 -16.57
C GLY A 5 6.70 -23.68 -16.98
N PHE A 6 7.83 -22.98 -16.79
CA PHE A 6 9.17 -23.54 -16.82
C PHE A 6 9.51 -24.19 -15.47
N PRO A 7 10.18 -25.36 -15.43
CA PRO A 7 10.63 -25.97 -14.19
C PRO A 7 11.92 -25.29 -13.70
N LEU A 8 11.95 -24.93 -12.41
CA LEU A 8 13.16 -24.45 -11.73
C LEU A 8 14.00 -25.62 -11.22
N ALA A 9 15.32 -25.47 -11.30
CA ALA A 9 16.33 -26.45 -10.88
C ALA A 9 16.29 -26.75 -9.36
N PRO A 10 16.76 -27.93 -8.92
CA PRO A 10 16.70 -28.32 -7.51
C PRO A 10 17.76 -27.56 -6.70
N GLY A 11 17.31 -26.71 -5.77
CA GLY A 11 18.18 -25.96 -4.85
C GLY A 11 17.59 -24.67 -4.26
N SER A 12 16.40 -24.24 -4.68
CA SER A 12 15.82 -22.98 -4.20
C SER A 12 15.30 -23.08 -2.76
N LEU A 13 15.87 -22.25 -1.89
CA LEU A 13 15.26 -21.81 -0.64
C LEU A 13 13.79 -21.42 -0.92
N GLY A 14 12.87 -21.92 -0.09
CA GLY A 14 11.44 -21.78 -0.32
C GLY A 14 10.96 -20.34 -0.16
N TYR A 15 10.91 -19.59 -1.26
CA TYR A 15 10.14 -18.35 -1.33
C TYR A 15 8.64 -18.70 -1.28
N LYS A 16 7.94 -18.28 -0.22
CA LYS A 16 6.47 -18.22 -0.24
C LYS A 16 6.04 -17.20 -1.30
N ARG A 17 4.85 -17.40 -1.88
CA ARG A 17 4.49 -17.06 -3.27
C ARG A 17 4.33 -15.54 -3.48
N CYS A 18 5.42 -14.79 -3.58
CA CYS A 18 5.37 -13.41 -4.06
C CYS A 18 4.92 -13.38 -5.53
N HIS A 19 3.73 -12.83 -5.83
CA HIS A 19 3.33 -12.58 -7.22
C HIS A 19 4.04 -11.34 -7.75
N LEU A 20 5.22 -11.57 -8.31
CA LEU A 20 5.97 -10.58 -9.10
C LEU A 20 5.24 -10.34 -10.42
N THR A 21 4.71 -9.13 -10.66
CA THR A 21 4.21 -8.76 -11.98
C THR A 21 5.27 -7.90 -12.69
N VAL A 22 5.71 -8.33 -13.87
CA VAL A 22 6.77 -7.62 -14.62
C VAL A 22 6.19 -6.34 -15.21
N GLY A 23 6.71 -5.19 -14.75
CA GLY A 23 6.28 -3.85 -15.16
C GLY A 23 6.73 -2.70 -14.25
N GLY A 24 7.45 -2.99 -13.14
CA GLY A 24 7.84 -1.98 -12.15
C GLY A 24 6.82 -1.80 -11.01
N GLU A 25 5.74 -2.59 -10.99
CA GLU A 25 4.73 -2.62 -9.92
C GLU A 25 4.79 -3.99 -9.23
N PHE A 26 5.27 -4.01 -7.98
CA PHE A 26 5.33 -5.23 -7.17
C PHE A 26 4.05 -5.34 -6.35
N ARG A 27 3.29 -6.44 -6.49
CA ARG A 27 2.09 -6.68 -5.67
C ARG A 27 2.41 -7.61 -4.51
N LEU A 28 2.30 -7.09 -3.30
CA LEU A 28 2.62 -7.81 -2.07
C LEU A 28 1.35 -7.99 -1.22
N SER A 29 1.18 -9.18 -0.62
CA SER A 29 0.14 -9.46 0.38
C SER A 29 0.75 -10.09 1.62
N GLN A 30 -0.01 -10.07 2.73
CA GLN A 30 0.47 -10.48 4.05
C GLN A 30 1.02 -11.91 4.07
N THR A 31 0.49 -12.81 3.24
CA THR A 31 0.82 -14.25 3.28
C THR A 31 2.19 -14.60 2.70
N ASP A 32 2.86 -13.67 2.00
CA ASP A 32 3.98 -14.03 1.12
C ASP A 32 5.31 -13.28 1.38
N CYS A 33 5.32 -12.12 2.04
CA CYS A 33 6.50 -11.22 1.95
C CYS A 33 6.89 -10.38 3.19
N CYS A 34 6.01 -10.21 4.17
CA CYS A 34 6.30 -9.29 5.27
C CYS A 34 6.98 -9.98 6.47
N ASP A 35 7.30 -11.27 6.35
CA ASP A 35 8.01 -12.06 7.36
C ASP A 35 9.53 -11.79 7.32
N ALA A 36 10.20 -12.05 8.45
CA ALA A 36 11.66 -11.93 8.55
C ALA A 36 12.40 -12.88 7.56
N GLY A 37 13.62 -12.50 7.17
CA GLY A 37 14.49 -13.33 6.33
C GLY A 37 14.38 -13.08 4.82
N GLN A 38 13.75 -11.98 4.40
CA GLN A 38 13.65 -11.56 2.99
C GLN A 38 14.58 -10.39 2.63
N ASP A 39 15.64 -10.17 3.40
CA ASP A 39 16.54 -9.02 3.25
C ASP A 39 17.17 -8.93 1.85
N GLU A 40 17.44 -10.05 1.18
CA GLU A 40 17.96 -10.05 -0.20
C GLU A 40 16.95 -9.46 -1.19
N LEU A 41 15.66 -9.83 -1.06
CA LEU A 41 14.60 -9.26 -1.90
C LEU A 41 14.47 -7.76 -1.64
N PHE A 42 14.35 -7.37 -0.38
CA PHE A 42 14.17 -5.96 -0.03
C PHE A 42 15.40 -5.11 -0.34
N GLY A 43 16.62 -5.68 -0.26
CA GLY A 43 17.83 -5.01 -0.73
C GLY A 43 17.76 -4.69 -2.22
N VAL A 44 17.35 -5.65 -3.06
CA VAL A 44 17.18 -5.41 -4.51
C VAL A 44 16.09 -4.38 -4.81
N LEU A 45 15.00 -4.37 -4.04
CA LEU A 45 13.92 -3.38 -4.17
C LEU A 45 14.42 -1.99 -3.79
N ASP A 46 15.18 -1.89 -2.70
CA ASP A 46 15.72 -0.64 -2.17
C ASP A 46 16.75 -0.03 -3.12
N ASP A 47 17.69 -0.83 -3.62
CA ASP A 47 18.72 -0.43 -4.59
C ASP A 47 18.12 0.16 -5.88
N ARG A 48 16.89 -0.24 -6.21
CA ARG A 48 16.15 0.23 -7.39
C ARG A 48 15.17 1.34 -7.09
N SER A 49 15.05 1.75 -5.84
CA SER A 49 13.98 2.65 -5.36
C SER A 49 12.61 2.18 -5.84
N ALA A 50 12.37 0.86 -5.75
CA ALA A 50 11.21 0.23 -6.36
C ALA A 50 9.91 0.68 -5.71
N VAL A 51 8.86 0.80 -6.52
CA VAL A 51 7.49 1.03 -6.02
C VAL A 51 6.79 -0.30 -5.81
N VAL A 52 6.33 -0.51 -4.57
CA VAL A 52 5.74 -1.77 -4.11
C VAL A 52 4.32 -1.50 -3.64
N PHE A 53 3.35 -2.01 -4.39
CA PHE A 53 1.94 -1.88 -4.08
C PHE A 53 1.46 -3.05 -3.21
N ILE A 54 1.02 -2.76 -1.99
CA ILE A 54 0.50 -3.75 -1.04
C ILE A 54 -1.01 -3.83 -1.21
N HIS A 55 -1.46 -4.81 -1.96
CA HIS A 55 -2.87 -5.10 -2.19
C HIS A 55 -3.32 -6.23 -1.26
N PRO A 56 -4.50 -6.13 -0.63
CA PRO A 56 -4.99 -7.14 0.28
C PRO A 56 -5.18 -8.49 -0.41
N ASN A 57 -5.08 -9.54 0.40
CA ASN A 57 -5.50 -10.87 0.05
C ASN A 57 -6.51 -11.39 1.09
N ALA A 58 -7.10 -12.55 0.80
CA ALA A 58 -7.92 -13.25 1.78
C ALA A 58 -7.06 -13.63 3.01
N LEU A 59 -7.60 -13.37 4.19
CA LEU A 59 -6.97 -13.80 5.43
C LEU A 59 -6.91 -15.34 5.49
N PRO A 60 -5.96 -15.93 6.24
CA PRO A 60 -5.85 -17.38 6.44
C PRO A 60 -6.92 -17.89 7.43
N ALA A 61 -8.15 -17.43 7.27
CA ALA A 61 -9.34 -17.82 8.02
C ALA A 61 -10.55 -17.71 7.09
N ALA A 62 -11.55 -18.59 7.28
CA ALA A 62 -12.79 -18.48 6.54
C ALA A 62 -13.52 -17.17 6.91
N PRO A 63 -14.01 -16.39 5.93
CA PRO A 63 -14.79 -15.20 6.24
C PRO A 63 -16.11 -15.61 6.91
N PRO A 64 -16.69 -14.74 7.78
CA PRO A 64 -18.02 -14.98 8.31
C PRO A 64 -19.08 -15.12 7.20
N ASP A 65 -20.07 -15.98 7.43
CA ASP A 65 -21.15 -16.20 6.47
C ASP A 65 -21.85 -14.87 6.10
N GLY A 66 -21.94 -14.61 4.79
CA GLY A 66 -22.59 -13.41 4.25
C GLY A 66 -21.79 -12.11 4.34
N VAL A 67 -20.56 -12.13 4.88
CA VAL A 67 -19.69 -10.96 4.94
C VAL A 67 -18.66 -11.04 3.81
N PRO A 68 -18.71 -10.15 2.80
CA PRO A 68 -17.73 -10.18 1.73
C PRO A 68 -16.36 -9.68 2.22
N PRO A 69 -15.24 -10.35 1.88
CA PRO A 69 -13.90 -10.00 2.39
C PRO A 69 -13.47 -8.56 2.14
N PHE A 70 -13.84 -7.97 1.00
CA PHE A 70 -13.48 -6.59 0.67
C PHE A 70 -14.07 -5.55 1.65
N ALA A 71 -15.19 -5.88 2.31
CA ALA A 71 -15.85 -4.95 3.22
C ALA A 71 -15.20 -4.89 4.60
N VAL A 72 -14.48 -5.94 5.02
CA VAL A 72 -13.98 -6.07 6.40
C VAL A 72 -12.55 -6.62 6.45
N ASP A 73 -12.30 -7.77 5.83
CA ASP A 73 -11.07 -8.53 6.00
C ASP A 73 -9.88 -7.97 5.23
N PHE A 74 -10.11 -7.43 4.02
CA PHE A 74 -9.05 -6.88 3.18
C PHE A 74 -8.32 -5.70 3.83
N LEU A 75 -9.06 -4.82 4.53
CA LEU A 75 -8.43 -3.72 5.27
C LEU A 75 -7.55 -4.26 6.41
N LEU A 76 -7.96 -5.36 7.06
CA LEU A 76 -7.17 -6.00 8.09
C LEU A 76 -5.88 -6.63 7.52
N ASP A 77 -5.94 -7.28 6.35
CA ASP A 77 -4.76 -7.86 5.69
C ASP A 77 -3.69 -6.78 5.41
N THR A 78 -4.09 -5.66 4.81
CA THR A 78 -3.20 -4.52 4.54
C THR A 78 -2.62 -3.93 5.82
N THR A 79 -3.45 -3.81 6.86
CA THR A 79 -3.01 -3.31 8.18
C THR A 79 -1.94 -4.19 8.79
N ARG A 80 -2.11 -5.51 8.69
CA ARG A 80 -1.14 -6.46 9.22
C ARG A 80 0.15 -6.47 8.41
N ALA A 81 0.09 -6.30 7.10
CA ALA A 81 1.29 -6.17 6.26
C ALA A 81 2.13 -4.96 6.68
N ALA A 82 1.50 -3.79 6.87
CA ALA A 82 2.17 -2.60 7.38
C ALA A 82 2.78 -2.82 8.76
N TYR A 83 2.04 -3.47 9.68
CA TYR A 83 2.53 -3.81 11.02
C TYR A 83 3.80 -4.67 10.93
N LEU A 84 3.78 -5.74 10.13
CA LEU A 84 4.90 -6.67 10.01
C LEU A 84 6.13 -6.04 9.34
N LEU A 85 5.94 -5.16 8.35
CA LEU A 85 7.05 -4.43 7.74
C LEU A 85 7.79 -3.53 8.74
N VAL A 86 7.07 -2.93 9.69
CA VAL A 86 7.66 -2.11 10.75
C VAL A 86 8.25 -3.01 11.84
N HIS A 87 7.48 -3.98 12.35
CA HIS A 87 7.90 -4.93 13.38
C HIS A 87 9.20 -5.66 13.02
N ASN A 88 9.31 -6.14 11.77
CA ASN A 88 10.50 -6.84 11.27
C ASN A 88 11.64 -5.89 10.84
N GLY A 89 11.48 -4.58 11.05
CA GLY A 89 12.46 -3.55 10.71
C GLY A 89 12.71 -3.35 9.22
N ILE A 90 11.86 -3.91 8.34
CA ILE A 90 12.01 -3.81 6.89
C ILE A 90 11.86 -2.35 6.45
N ARG A 91 10.84 -1.65 6.94
CA ARG A 91 10.64 -0.24 6.59
C ARG A 91 11.83 0.64 7.00
N ALA A 92 12.46 0.35 8.14
CA ALA A 92 13.61 1.09 8.65
C ALA A 92 14.91 0.78 7.89
N ARG A 93 15.16 -0.50 7.55
CA ARG A 93 16.39 -0.93 6.85
C ARG A 93 16.39 -0.60 5.36
N PHE A 94 15.20 -0.52 4.74
CA PHE A 94 15.03 -0.33 3.29
C PHE A 94 14.20 0.95 3.01
N PRO A 95 14.75 2.14 3.30
CA PRO A 95 14.00 3.40 3.24
C PRO A 95 13.69 3.88 1.82
N ASN A 96 14.44 3.45 0.81
CA ASN A 96 14.27 3.85 -0.59
C ASN A 96 13.18 3.04 -1.32
N THR A 97 12.76 1.91 -0.75
CA THR A 97 11.59 1.18 -1.27
C THR A 97 10.31 1.99 -1.01
N HIS A 98 9.54 2.28 -2.06
CA HIS A 98 8.29 3.03 -1.96
C HIS A 98 7.09 2.09 -1.82
N PHE A 99 6.77 1.74 -0.57
CA PHE A 99 5.61 0.91 -0.26
C PHE A 99 4.32 1.73 -0.28
N ILE A 100 3.38 1.35 -1.14
CA ILE A 100 2.03 1.92 -1.21
C ILE A 100 1.06 0.94 -0.58
N LEU A 101 0.42 1.35 0.51
CA LEU A 101 -0.63 0.58 1.15
C LEU A 101 -1.97 0.92 0.50
N SER A 102 -2.61 -0.10 -0.05
CA SER A 102 -3.90 0.07 -0.70
C SER A 102 -5.02 0.43 0.26
N HIS A 103 -6.10 0.99 -0.27
CA HIS A 103 -7.31 1.33 0.45
C HIS A 103 -7.05 2.24 1.66
N GLY A 104 -6.20 3.25 1.47
CA GLY A 104 -5.78 4.16 2.53
C GLY A 104 -4.95 3.51 3.64
N GLY A 105 -4.36 2.34 3.37
CA GLY A 105 -3.63 1.56 4.36
C GLY A 105 -4.52 0.80 5.34
N GLY A 106 -5.77 0.51 4.96
CA GLY A 106 -6.69 -0.22 5.82
C GLY A 106 -7.02 0.55 7.10
N PHE A 107 -6.72 -0.04 8.26
CA PHE A 107 -6.94 0.56 9.56
C PHE A 107 -5.73 1.32 10.10
N VAL A 108 -4.59 1.35 9.40
CA VAL A 108 -3.35 1.98 9.90
C VAL A 108 -3.58 3.43 10.32
N PRO A 109 -4.20 4.33 9.52
CA PRO A 109 -4.41 5.71 9.95
C PRO A 109 -5.26 5.86 11.22
N TYR A 110 -6.23 4.98 11.40
CA TYR A 110 -7.11 4.97 12.57
C TYR A 110 -6.43 4.36 13.81
N ALA A 111 -5.64 3.30 13.61
CA ALA A 111 -5.08 2.48 14.68
C ALA A 111 -3.60 2.76 14.97
N SER A 112 -2.98 3.73 14.32
CA SER A 112 -1.53 3.98 14.31
C SER A 112 -0.93 4.07 15.72
N HIS A 113 -1.53 4.83 16.63
CA HIS A 113 -1.05 4.95 18.01
C HIS A 113 -1.14 3.62 18.79
N ARG A 114 -2.19 2.82 18.54
CA ARG A 114 -2.31 1.49 19.14
C ARG A 114 -1.25 0.54 18.60
N MET A 115 -0.99 0.60 17.29
CA MET A 115 0.07 -0.19 16.65
C MET A 115 1.44 0.19 17.18
N ALA A 116 1.75 1.49 17.25
CA ALA A 116 3.02 2.01 17.74
C ALA A 116 3.29 1.63 19.19
N PHE A 117 2.28 1.68 20.05
CA PHE A 117 2.41 1.18 21.43
C PHE A 117 2.73 -0.32 21.48
N SER A 118 2.08 -1.15 20.65
CA SER A 118 2.39 -2.59 20.58
C SER A 118 3.81 -2.84 20.06
N LEU A 119 4.21 -2.11 19.01
CA LEU A 119 5.55 -2.19 18.42
C LEU A 119 6.64 -1.76 19.40
N GLU A 120 6.38 -0.74 20.24
CA GLU A 120 7.29 -0.32 21.30
C GLU A 120 7.51 -1.43 22.33
N LEU A 121 6.43 -2.06 22.79
CA LEU A 121 6.52 -3.19 23.73
C LEU A 121 7.25 -4.40 23.13
N GLU A 122 7.08 -4.65 21.83
CA GLU A 122 7.63 -5.81 21.14
C GLU A 122 9.09 -5.62 20.69
N THR A 123 9.45 -4.42 20.24
CA THR A 123 10.76 -4.13 19.63
C THR A 123 11.70 -3.37 20.57
N GLY A 124 11.16 -2.71 21.61
CA GLY A 124 11.91 -1.83 22.51
C GLY A 124 12.22 -0.45 21.92
N ASN A 125 11.82 -0.17 20.68
CA ASN A 125 12.00 1.15 20.06
C ASN A 125 10.87 2.11 20.49
N PRO A 126 11.13 3.42 20.62
CA PRO A 126 10.12 4.39 21.05
C PRO A 126 8.88 4.39 20.14
N ALA A 127 7.68 4.52 20.72
CA ALA A 127 6.44 4.56 19.95
C ALA A 127 6.42 5.69 18.89
N GLU A 128 7.10 6.82 19.15
CA GLU A 128 7.23 7.93 18.20
C GLU A 128 7.99 7.50 16.92
N GLU A 129 9.04 6.69 17.05
CA GLU A 129 9.78 6.14 15.90
C GLU A 129 8.90 5.16 15.10
N MET A 130 8.13 4.33 15.80
CA MET A 130 7.18 3.41 15.16
C MET A 130 6.08 4.16 14.41
N LEU A 131 5.56 5.25 14.98
CA LEU A 131 4.61 6.14 14.31
C LEU A 131 5.20 6.76 13.05
N ALA A 132 6.44 7.27 13.12
CA ALA A 132 7.12 7.84 11.97
C ALA A 132 7.33 6.82 10.84
N LEU A 133 7.69 5.57 11.18
CA LEU A 133 7.79 4.50 10.17
C LEU A 133 6.42 4.21 9.53
N LEU A 134 5.35 4.15 10.34
CA LEU A 134 4.00 3.90 9.84
C LEU A 134 3.45 5.07 9.00
N SER A 135 3.73 6.32 9.33
CA SER A 135 3.28 7.49 8.53
C SER A 135 4.08 7.66 7.24
N SER A 136 5.30 7.13 7.19
CA SER A 136 6.20 7.20 6.02
C SER A 136 5.83 6.28 4.85
N PHE A 137 4.86 5.38 5.02
CA PHE A 137 4.30 4.62 3.90
C PHE A 137 3.62 5.56 2.91
N TYR A 138 3.49 5.14 1.64
CA TYR A 138 2.55 5.76 0.72
C TYR A 138 1.18 5.11 0.89
N PHE A 139 0.11 5.85 0.60
CA PHE A 139 -1.27 5.39 0.75
C PHE A 139 -2.08 5.76 -0.48
N ASP A 140 -2.83 4.82 -1.04
CA ASP A 140 -3.76 5.15 -2.11
C ASP A 140 -5.11 5.69 -1.57
N THR A 141 -5.90 6.33 -2.43
CA THR A 141 -7.26 6.80 -2.10
C THR A 141 -8.37 5.84 -2.48
N ALA A 142 -8.05 4.61 -2.87
CA ALA A 142 -9.02 3.68 -3.46
C ALA A 142 -10.07 3.28 -2.41
N VAL A 143 -11.34 3.59 -2.65
CA VAL A 143 -12.44 3.31 -1.69
C VAL A 143 -12.28 4.05 -0.33
N THR A 144 -11.41 5.07 -0.23
CA THR A 144 -11.02 5.71 1.06
C THR A 144 -11.47 7.17 1.19
N SER A 145 -12.22 7.72 0.23
CA SER A 145 -12.67 9.12 0.27
C SER A 145 -14.00 9.36 1.01
N SER A 146 -14.25 8.68 2.14
CA SER A 146 -15.41 8.96 3.00
C SER A 146 -15.14 10.13 3.97
N PRO A 147 -16.17 10.75 4.56
CA PRO A 147 -15.99 11.81 5.56
C PRO A 147 -15.23 11.40 6.82
N ALA A 148 -15.11 10.10 7.12
CA ALA A 148 -14.35 9.60 8.25
C ALA A 148 -12.93 9.17 7.84
N SER A 149 -12.81 8.41 6.76
CA SER A 149 -11.54 7.81 6.35
C SER A 149 -10.55 8.80 5.74
N LEU A 150 -11.02 9.75 4.90
CA LEU A 150 -10.12 10.68 4.23
C LEU A 150 -9.45 11.66 5.20
N PRO A 151 -10.16 12.31 6.14
CA PRO A 151 -9.50 13.17 7.12
C PRO A 151 -8.53 12.38 8.01
N SER A 152 -8.88 11.16 8.41
CA SER A 152 -7.97 10.30 9.19
C SER A 152 -6.70 9.96 8.42
N LEU A 153 -6.82 9.61 7.14
CA LEU A 153 -5.66 9.38 6.27
C LEU A 153 -4.79 10.63 6.14
N LEU A 154 -5.38 11.78 5.80
CA LEU A 154 -4.65 13.02 5.58
C LEU A 154 -4.00 13.58 6.85
N ALA A 155 -4.58 13.33 8.02
CA ALA A 155 -4.01 13.73 9.30
C ALA A 155 -2.85 12.82 9.74
N PHE A 156 -2.79 11.59 9.21
CA PHE A 156 -1.81 10.58 9.61
C PHE A 156 -0.62 10.47 8.65
N ALA A 157 -0.86 10.42 7.34
CA ALA A 157 0.18 10.20 6.36
C ALA A 157 1.15 11.38 6.28
N ASP A 158 2.43 11.09 6.02
CA ASP A 158 3.42 12.13 5.78
C ASP A 158 3.03 13.01 4.58
N SER A 159 3.48 14.26 4.59
CA SER A 159 3.17 15.20 3.50
C SER A 159 3.71 14.67 2.17
N GLY A 160 2.83 14.52 1.18
CA GLY A 160 3.18 13.99 -0.15
C GLY A 160 3.11 12.46 -0.28
N HIS A 161 2.67 11.75 0.77
CA HIS A 161 2.60 10.29 0.78
C HIS A 161 1.20 9.73 0.49
N VAL A 162 0.30 10.56 -0.04
CA VAL A 162 -1.03 10.12 -0.48
C VAL A 162 -1.10 10.20 -2.01
N VAL A 163 -1.46 9.09 -2.66
CA VAL A 163 -1.57 8.96 -4.12
C VAL A 163 -2.99 8.58 -4.52
N TYR A 164 -3.42 8.97 -5.71
CA TYR A 164 -4.73 8.56 -6.21
C TYR A 164 -4.79 7.06 -6.52
N GLY A 165 -5.91 6.44 -6.13
CA GLY A 165 -6.25 5.06 -6.49
C GLY A 165 -7.76 4.94 -6.78
N SER A 166 -8.13 4.18 -7.81
CA SER A 166 -9.53 3.99 -8.23
C SER A 166 -10.12 2.62 -7.92
N ASP A 167 -9.26 1.62 -7.68
CA ASP A 167 -9.59 0.19 -7.60
C ASP A 167 -10.26 -0.40 -8.86
N TRP A 168 -10.13 0.26 -10.02
CA TRP A 168 -10.60 -0.31 -11.28
C TRP A 168 -9.68 -1.47 -11.74
N PRO A 169 -10.20 -2.62 -12.21
CA PRO A 169 -11.62 -2.94 -12.49
C PRO A 169 -12.34 -3.72 -11.39
N PHE A 170 -11.76 -3.89 -10.20
CA PHE A 170 -12.39 -4.64 -9.10
C PHE A 170 -13.58 -3.87 -8.52
N LEU A 171 -13.46 -2.56 -8.41
CA LEU A 171 -14.57 -1.66 -8.16
C LEU A 171 -15.20 -1.22 -9.50
N PRO A 172 -16.53 -1.38 -9.68
CA PRO A 172 -17.23 -0.87 -10.86
C PRO A 172 -17.02 0.63 -11.08
N ALA A 173 -17.04 1.07 -12.35
CA ALA A 173 -16.65 2.42 -12.74
C ALA A 173 -17.52 3.51 -12.10
N ASP A 174 -18.81 3.25 -11.90
CA ASP A 174 -19.75 4.16 -11.23
C ASP A 174 -19.40 4.32 -9.74
N ALA A 175 -19.05 3.22 -9.06
CA ALA A 175 -18.58 3.25 -7.69
C ALA A 175 -17.20 3.92 -7.58
N ALA A 176 -16.25 3.67 -8.49
CA ALA A 176 -14.97 4.37 -8.52
C ALA A 176 -15.13 5.89 -8.72
N ARG A 177 -16.05 6.31 -9.60
CA ARG A 177 -16.40 7.72 -9.79
C ARG A 177 -17.01 8.35 -8.54
N ARG A 178 -17.77 7.60 -7.74
CA ARG A 178 -18.29 8.09 -6.46
C ARG A 178 -17.16 8.48 -5.51
N PHE A 179 -16.18 7.61 -5.31
CA PHE A 179 -15.04 7.91 -4.43
C PHE A 179 -14.14 9.00 -5.02
N THR A 180 -13.91 9.01 -6.32
CA THR A 180 -13.17 10.09 -6.99
C THR A 180 -13.89 11.44 -6.80
N GLY A 181 -15.21 11.47 -6.95
CA GLY A 181 -16.03 12.65 -6.74
C GLY A 181 -16.04 13.13 -5.29
N ASN A 182 -16.01 12.21 -4.31
CA ASN A 182 -15.89 12.59 -2.90
C ASN A 182 -14.53 13.22 -2.59
N LEU A 183 -13.44 12.63 -3.12
CA LEU A 183 -12.10 13.21 -3.00
C LEU A 183 -12.11 14.62 -3.57
N GLY A 184 -12.60 14.79 -4.81
CA GLY A 184 -12.70 16.07 -5.51
C GLY A 184 -13.49 17.17 -4.78
N ARG A 185 -14.48 16.80 -3.97
CA ARG A 185 -15.34 17.74 -3.21
C ARG A 185 -14.90 17.93 -1.76
N TYR A 186 -13.87 17.23 -1.31
CA TYR A 186 -13.39 17.34 0.06
C TYR A 186 -12.77 18.71 0.31
N LEU A 187 -13.41 19.51 1.16
CA LEU A 187 -13.05 20.91 1.42
C LEU A 187 -11.76 21.10 2.24
N GLY A 188 -11.26 20.03 2.87
CA GLY A 188 -10.00 20.06 3.62
C GLY A 188 -8.74 20.00 2.76
N LEU A 189 -8.87 19.90 1.44
CA LEU A 189 -7.75 19.94 0.49
C LEU A 189 -7.83 21.22 -0.35
N ASP A 190 -6.74 21.99 -0.34
CA ASP A 190 -6.53 23.05 -1.31
C ASP A 190 -6.18 22.48 -2.71
N ASP A 191 -6.17 23.35 -3.71
CA ASP A 191 -5.92 22.95 -5.10
C ASP A 191 -4.53 22.31 -5.28
N ARG A 192 -3.54 22.75 -4.50
CA ARG A 192 -2.18 22.22 -4.57
C ARG A 192 -2.10 20.80 -4.02
N ALA A 193 -2.68 20.56 -2.83
CA ALA A 193 -2.72 19.26 -2.21
C ALA A 193 -3.54 18.27 -3.05
N ARG A 194 -4.63 18.75 -3.66
CA ARG A 194 -5.43 17.96 -4.60
C ARG A 194 -4.64 17.55 -5.83
N ALA A 195 -3.99 18.50 -6.52
CA ALA A 195 -3.16 18.20 -7.68
C ALA A 195 -1.99 17.25 -7.33
N ALA A 196 -1.45 17.37 -6.12
CA ALA A 196 -0.43 16.44 -5.62
C ALA A 196 -0.97 15.02 -5.47
N ILE A 197 -2.15 14.83 -4.87
CA ILE A 197 -2.77 13.49 -4.71
C ILE A 197 -3.18 12.92 -6.06
N ASP A 198 -3.82 13.72 -6.92
CA ASP A 198 -4.35 13.28 -8.22
C ASP A 198 -3.24 12.84 -9.18
N ARG A 199 -2.03 13.42 -9.04
CA ARG A 199 -0.92 13.17 -9.99
C ARG A 199 0.47 13.38 -9.40
N GLY A 200 0.72 14.53 -8.76
CA GLY A 200 2.08 14.98 -8.47
C GLY A 200 2.88 14.06 -7.55
N ASN A 201 2.25 13.37 -6.61
CA ASN A 201 2.91 12.42 -5.71
C ASN A 201 3.25 11.11 -6.43
N ALA A 202 2.39 10.66 -7.35
CA ALA A 202 2.67 9.50 -8.20
C ALA A 202 3.88 9.76 -9.10
N GLU A 203 3.94 10.91 -9.76
CA GLU A 203 5.07 11.26 -10.64
C GLU A 203 6.42 11.32 -9.92
N LYS A 204 6.44 11.59 -8.60
CA LYS A 204 7.68 11.57 -7.82
C LYS A 204 8.25 10.16 -7.65
N ILE A 205 7.40 9.14 -7.52
CA ILE A 205 7.84 7.77 -7.20
C ILE A 205 7.90 6.86 -8.43
N TRP A 206 7.06 7.09 -9.44
CA TRP A 206 7.09 6.33 -10.71
C TRP A 206 7.88 7.05 -11.83
N GLY A 207 8.25 8.31 -11.62
CA GLY A 207 8.70 9.20 -12.68
C GLY A 207 7.52 9.76 -13.50
N THR A 208 7.82 10.70 -14.39
CA THR A 208 6.80 11.29 -15.26
C THR A 208 6.36 10.26 -16.31
N PRO A 209 5.07 9.92 -16.42
CA PRO A 209 4.61 9.08 -17.51
C PRO A 209 4.89 9.77 -18.85
N PRO A 210 5.21 9.03 -19.92
CA PRO A 210 5.33 9.62 -21.25
C PRO A 210 4.01 10.31 -21.63
N PRO A 211 4.06 11.42 -22.40
CA PRO A 211 2.85 12.13 -22.81
C PRO A 211 1.87 11.17 -23.47
N THR A 212 0.59 11.31 -23.15
CA THR A 212 -0.45 10.49 -23.80
C THR A 212 -0.53 10.87 -25.27
N ARG A 213 -0.93 9.93 -26.13
CA ARG A 213 -1.01 10.14 -27.58
C ARG A 213 -1.91 11.31 -28.00
N ASP A 214 -2.78 11.78 -27.10
CA ASP A 214 -3.69 12.90 -27.35
C ASP A 214 -3.06 14.28 -27.05
N GLU A 215 -1.84 14.32 -26.49
CA GLU A 215 -1.06 15.54 -26.25
C GLU A 215 0.00 15.81 -27.35
N VAL A 216 0.09 14.92 -28.35
CA VAL A 216 0.99 15.05 -29.51
C VAL A 216 0.15 15.01 -30.79
N GLY A 217 -0.61 16.07 -31.05
CA GLY A 217 -1.31 16.26 -32.33
C GLY A 217 -2.63 17.00 -32.21
#